data_AF-A0A0F9LTA7-F1
#
_entry.id   AF-A0A0F9LTA7-F1
#
_cell.length_a   1.000
_cell.length_b   1.000
_cell.length_c   1.000
_cell.angle_alpha   90.00
_cell.angle_beta   90.00
_cell.angle_gamma   90.00
#
_symmetry.space_group_name_H-M   'P 1'
#
loop_
_entity.id
_entity.type
_entity.pdbx_description
1 polymer ?
#
loop_
_entity_poly.entity_id
_entity_poly.type
_entity_poly.pdbx_seq_one_letter_code
_entity_poly.pdbx_strand_id
1 'polypeptide(L)'
;MKLVNDQNGYDSSYIIINGNGIYPDLLILKRICKLYNGMDKIIVFPRTPKKRFSGLSALRNIRLFLDSGFRNLIFIADREHIMRDANAEIKNRLIGISILDETPLQEAFLLKCRLGNRDFNLFCNISGLTNCIEEELLKLIELQLNIQIDLPPIRRDGNWRSQLKAEIDKHANRKKIKRILNEAGRSKLESAFPNLCAIFSEIEENYEI
;
A
#
# COMPACT_ATOMS: atom_id res chain seq x y z
N MET A 1 9.83 4.70 9.76
CA MET A 1 10.09 5.42 8.53
C MET A 1 9.28 6.70 8.58
N LYS A 2 9.73 7.74 7.89
CA LYS A 2 8.99 8.99 7.75
C LYS A 2 8.32 9.04 6.38
N LEU A 3 6.99 9.10 6.38
CA LEU A 3 6.23 9.32 5.14
C LEU A 3 6.17 10.82 4.82
N VAL A 4 6.65 11.21 3.63
CA VAL A 4 6.69 12.60 3.15
C VAL A 4 5.91 12.73 1.85
N ASN A 5 5.43 13.94 1.53
CA ASN A 5 4.54 14.17 0.39
C ASN A 5 5.26 14.51 -0.93
N ASP A 6 6.56 14.81 -0.83
CA ASP A 6 7.45 15.12 -1.93
C ASP A 6 8.90 14.78 -1.53
N GLN A 7 9.79 14.80 -2.51
CA GLN A 7 11.23 14.55 -2.34
C GLN A 7 11.98 15.83 -1.92
N ASN A 8 11.30 16.97 -1.72
CA ASN A 8 11.98 18.24 -1.51
C ASN A 8 12.73 18.24 -0.17
N GLY A 9 14.06 18.33 -0.25
CA GLY A 9 14.94 18.34 0.93
C GLY A 9 15.19 16.95 1.55
N TYR A 10 14.89 15.86 0.82
CA TYR A 10 15.11 14.49 1.27
C TYR A 10 15.82 13.67 0.20
N ASP A 11 16.95 13.05 0.57
CA ASP A 11 17.51 11.96 -0.21
C ASP A 11 16.74 10.67 0.16
N SER A 12 16.02 10.10 -0.79
CA SER A 12 15.19 8.91 -0.57
C SER A 12 15.23 8.02 -1.79
N SER A 13 15.51 6.74 -1.56
CA SER A 13 15.43 5.70 -2.58
C SER A 13 14.03 5.07 -2.68
N TYR A 14 13.08 5.47 -1.82
CA TYR A 14 11.76 4.83 -1.68
C TYR A 14 10.60 5.70 -2.14
N ILE A 15 9.72 5.14 -2.98
CA ILE A 15 8.50 5.83 -3.41
C ILE A 15 7.31 4.88 -3.51
N ILE A 16 6.14 5.39 -3.13
CA ILE A 16 4.86 4.69 -3.28
C ILE A 16 4.27 4.95 -4.66
N ILE A 17 3.90 3.88 -5.33
CA ILE A 17 3.12 3.87 -6.57
C ILE A 17 1.68 3.50 -6.19
N ASN A 18 0.80 4.51 -6.12
CA ASN A 18 -0.63 4.32 -5.92
C ASN A 18 -1.39 4.77 -7.18
N GLY A 19 -2.54 4.16 -7.45
CA GLY A 19 -3.42 4.51 -8.55
C GLY A 19 -4.12 5.86 -8.37
N ASN A 20 -4.97 5.99 -7.36
CA ASN A 20 -5.82 7.19 -7.17
C ASN A 20 -6.20 7.48 -5.71
N GLY A 21 -5.81 6.63 -4.73
CA GLY A 21 -6.20 6.78 -3.34
C GLY A 21 -5.31 7.76 -2.57
N ILE A 22 -5.86 8.86 -2.07
CA ILE A 22 -5.19 9.70 -1.05
C ILE A 22 -5.75 9.38 0.35
N TYR A 23 -7.06 9.13 0.43
CA TYR A 23 -7.74 8.77 1.66
C TYR A 23 -8.51 7.46 1.42
N PRO A 24 -8.43 6.49 2.36
CA PRO A 24 -7.76 6.54 3.66
C PRO A 24 -6.25 6.21 3.64
N ASP A 25 -5.71 5.83 2.48
CA ASP A 25 -4.35 5.31 2.27
C ASP A 25 -3.26 6.10 2.97
N LEU A 26 -3.23 7.43 2.79
CA LEU A 26 -2.19 8.28 3.35
C LEU A 26 -2.17 8.23 4.88
N LEU A 27 -3.33 8.13 5.53
CA LEU A 27 -3.41 8.05 6.99
C LEU A 27 -2.92 6.70 7.50
N ILE A 28 -3.32 5.62 6.81
CA ILE A 28 -2.91 4.25 7.12
C ILE A 28 -1.39 4.12 6.97
N LEU A 29 -0.86 4.49 5.80
CA LEU A 29 0.57 4.43 5.50
C LEU A 29 1.39 5.30 6.44
N LYS A 30 0.91 6.50 6.77
CA LYS A 30 1.62 7.38 7.73
C LYS A 30 1.73 6.71 9.11
N ARG A 31 0.70 5.99 9.54
CA ARG A 31 0.73 5.27 10.82
C ARG A 31 1.65 4.07 10.77
N ILE A 32 1.53 3.23 9.73
CA ILE A 32 2.36 2.04 9.56
C ILE A 32 3.84 2.43 9.42
N CYS A 33 4.18 3.42 8.59
CA CYS A 33 5.54 3.93 8.48
C CYS A 33 6.11 4.36 9.85
N LYS A 34 5.31 5.05 10.68
CA LYS A 34 5.75 5.45 12.03
C LYS A 34 6.00 4.26 12.96
N LEU A 35 5.30 3.16 12.76
CA LEU A 35 5.43 1.95 13.58
C LEU A 35 6.76 1.25 13.30
N TYR A 36 7.14 1.13 12.02
CA TYR A 36 8.39 0.51 11.56
C TYR A 36 9.50 1.57 11.43
N ASN A 37 9.78 2.35 12.48
CA ASN A 37 10.78 3.45 12.45
C ASN A 37 12.24 3.08 12.68
N GLY A 38 12.60 1.80 12.57
CA GLY A 38 13.91 1.28 12.95
C GLY A 38 15.14 2.01 12.41
N MET A 39 15.05 2.74 11.29
CA MET A 39 16.21 3.38 10.65
C MET A 39 15.94 4.78 10.06
N ASP A 40 14.90 5.50 10.51
CA ASP A 40 14.53 6.85 10.00
C ASP A 40 14.40 6.99 8.47
N LYS A 41 14.22 5.88 7.74
CA LYS A 41 14.09 5.86 6.27
C LYS A 41 12.93 6.75 5.82
N ILE A 42 13.15 7.49 4.75
CA ILE A 42 12.16 8.41 4.18
C ILE A 42 11.45 7.71 3.03
N ILE A 43 10.13 7.72 3.04
CA ILE A 43 9.29 7.15 1.97
C ILE A 43 8.45 8.27 1.36
N VAL A 44 8.55 8.43 0.05
CA VAL A 44 7.81 9.46 -0.69
C VAL A 44 6.43 8.93 -1.07
N PHE A 45 5.37 9.61 -0.63
CA PHE A 45 4.00 9.43 -1.10
C PHE A 45 3.63 10.60 -2.02
N PRO A 46 3.64 10.42 -3.35
CA PRO A 46 3.34 11.52 -4.26
C PRO A 46 1.89 11.97 -4.11
N ARG A 47 1.66 13.19 -3.61
CA ARG A 47 0.31 13.77 -3.46
C ARG A 47 -0.47 13.88 -4.78
N THR A 48 0.25 14.14 -5.86
CA THR A 48 -0.32 14.23 -7.21
C THR A 48 0.34 13.15 -8.05
N PRO A 49 -0.45 12.24 -8.66
CA PRO A 49 0.11 11.30 -9.61
C PRO A 49 0.80 12.07 -10.73
N LYS A 50 2.08 11.79 -11.02
CA LYS A 50 2.77 12.42 -12.15
C LYS A 50 2.04 12.18 -13.49
N LYS A 51 1.31 11.06 -13.59
CA LYS A 51 0.29 10.75 -14.61
C LYS A 51 -0.88 10.00 -13.97
N ARG A 52 -2.12 10.30 -14.35
CA ARG A 52 -3.34 9.64 -13.84
C ARG A 52 -3.45 8.22 -14.39
N PHE A 53 -2.86 7.26 -13.70
CA PHE A 53 -3.01 5.83 -13.96
C PHE A 53 -3.56 5.18 -12.70
N SER A 54 -4.57 4.31 -12.80
CA SER A 54 -5.19 3.62 -11.65
C SER A 54 -4.93 2.10 -11.66
N GLY A 55 -5.03 1.47 -10.49
CA GLY A 55 -4.79 0.04 -10.31
C GLY A 55 -3.47 -0.43 -10.94
N LEU A 56 -3.52 -1.55 -11.66
CA LEU A 56 -2.36 -2.13 -12.36
C LEU A 56 -1.70 -1.21 -13.40
N SER A 57 -2.44 -0.23 -13.94
CA SER A 57 -1.86 0.70 -14.91
C SER A 57 -0.83 1.67 -14.30
N ALA A 58 -0.85 1.84 -12.97
CA ALA A 58 0.10 2.72 -12.26
C ALA A 58 1.55 2.22 -12.35
N LEU A 59 1.77 0.93 -12.62
CA LEU A 59 3.09 0.34 -12.90
C LEU A 59 3.78 0.98 -14.11
N ARG A 60 3.05 1.64 -15.01
CA ARG A 60 3.63 2.41 -16.12
C ARG A 60 4.52 3.57 -15.65
N ASN A 61 4.37 4.01 -14.39
CA ASN A 61 5.21 5.07 -13.82
C ASN A 61 6.59 4.57 -13.34
N ILE A 62 6.88 3.26 -13.37
CA ILE A 62 8.16 2.70 -12.91
C ILE A 62 9.34 3.44 -13.57
N ARG A 63 9.36 3.55 -14.90
CA ARG A 63 10.45 4.23 -15.63
C ARG A 63 10.67 5.65 -15.12
N LEU A 64 9.58 6.40 -14.94
CA LEU A 64 9.62 7.79 -14.47
C LEU A 64 10.21 7.92 -13.06
N PHE A 65 9.92 6.96 -12.17
CA PHE A 65 10.50 6.95 -10.82
C PHE A 65 11.96 6.54 -10.83
N LEU A 66 12.36 5.57 -11.66
CA LEU A 66 13.76 5.20 -11.82
C LEU A 66 14.59 6.35 -12.40
N ASP A 67 14.03 7.12 -13.34
CA ASP A 67 14.63 8.35 -13.89
C ASP A 67 14.77 9.45 -12.82
N SER A 68 13.91 9.44 -11.81
CA SER A 68 13.97 10.37 -10.66
C SER A 68 14.91 9.88 -9.54
N GLY A 69 15.64 8.78 -9.76
CA GLY A 69 16.63 8.25 -8.81
C GLY A 69 16.10 7.18 -7.84
N PHE A 70 14.79 6.93 -7.79
CA PHE A 70 14.24 5.90 -6.89
C PHE A 70 14.71 4.50 -7.30
N ARG A 71 14.93 3.63 -6.32
CA ARG A 71 15.37 2.24 -6.50
C ARG A 71 14.52 1.23 -5.73
N ASN A 72 13.69 1.72 -4.81
CA ASN A 72 12.74 0.92 -4.03
C ASN A 72 11.34 1.46 -4.29
N LEU A 73 10.53 0.69 -5.01
CA LEU A 73 9.19 1.06 -5.42
C LEU A 73 8.18 0.24 -4.64
N ILE A 74 7.24 0.89 -3.95
CA ILE A 74 6.16 0.22 -3.21
C ILE A 74 4.87 0.40 -4.00
N PHE A 75 4.46 -0.63 -4.73
CA PHE A 75 3.22 -0.64 -5.48
C PHE A 75 2.06 -1.09 -4.60
N ILE A 76 1.00 -0.29 -4.54
CA ILE A 76 -0.22 -0.59 -3.80
C ILE A 76 -1.38 -0.60 -4.78
N ALA A 77 -2.10 -1.72 -4.82
CA ALA A 77 -3.32 -1.87 -5.58
C ALA A 77 -4.40 -2.53 -4.74
N ASP A 78 -5.62 -2.02 -4.86
CA ASP A 78 -6.80 -2.69 -4.30
C ASP A 78 -7.07 -3.99 -5.04
N ARG A 79 -7.47 -5.04 -4.30
CA ARG A 79 -7.84 -6.37 -4.82
C ARG A 79 -8.90 -6.29 -5.91
N GLU A 80 -9.74 -5.26 -5.87
CA GLU A 80 -10.74 -4.97 -6.88
C GLU A 80 -10.11 -4.77 -8.30
N HIS A 81 -8.85 -4.39 -8.39
CA HIS A 81 -8.14 -4.25 -9.66
C HIS A 81 -7.47 -5.54 -10.14
N ILE A 82 -7.58 -6.63 -9.37
CA ILE A 82 -7.04 -7.95 -9.67
C ILE A 82 -8.20 -8.89 -9.95
N MET A 83 -8.17 -9.59 -11.09
CA MET A 83 -9.22 -10.53 -11.47
C MET A 83 -8.86 -11.99 -11.14
N ARG A 84 -7.58 -12.30 -11.08
CA ARG A 84 -7.02 -13.65 -10.94
C ARG A 84 -5.84 -13.62 -9.98
N ASP A 85 -4.76 -14.30 -10.34
CA ASP A 85 -3.52 -14.31 -9.59
C ASP A 85 -2.81 -12.94 -9.68
N ALA A 86 -2.66 -12.27 -8.54
CA ALA A 86 -2.08 -10.93 -8.47
C ALA A 86 -0.64 -10.89 -8.99
N ASN A 87 0.13 -11.93 -8.68
CA ASN A 87 1.52 -12.04 -9.08
C ASN A 87 1.65 -12.11 -10.61
N ALA A 88 0.95 -13.06 -11.25
CA ALA A 88 0.91 -13.18 -12.70
C ALA A 88 0.40 -11.89 -13.38
N GLU A 89 -0.67 -11.27 -12.86
CA GLU A 89 -1.20 -10.04 -13.44
C GLU A 89 -0.22 -8.87 -13.34
N ILE A 90 0.47 -8.70 -12.22
CA ILE A 90 1.50 -7.68 -12.06
C ILE A 90 2.67 -7.94 -13.00
N LYS A 91 3.19 -9.18 -13.04
CA LYS A 91 4.31 -9.56 -13.93
C LYS A 91 3.99 -9.30 -15.40
N ASN A 92 2.77 -9.60 -15.84
CA ASN A 92 2.31 -9.32 -17.21
C ASN A 92 2.31 -7.82 -17.57
N ARG A 93 2.30 -6.93 -16.57
CA ARG A 93 2.37 -5.47 -16.76
C ARG A 93 3.80 -4.94 -16.77
N LEU A 94 4.78 -5.72 -16.34
CA LEU A 94 6.20 -5.34 -16.27
C LEU A 94 6.91 -5.54 -17.63
N ILE A 95 6.30 -5.05 -18.71
CA ILE A 95 6.82 -5.21 -20.07
C ILE A 95 8.18 -4.50 -20.21
N GLY A 96 9.19 -5.24 -20.66
CA GLY A 96 10.56 -4.74 -20.82
C GLY A 96 11.35 -4.63 -19.51
N ILE A 97 10.84 -5.20 -18.42
CA ILE A 97 11.51 -5.30 -17.12
C ILE A 97 11.81 -6.79 -16.88
N SER A 98 13.07 -7.11 -16.59
CA SER A 98 13.47 -8.46 -16.19
C SER A 98 13.23 -8.64 -14.70
N ILE A 99 12.63 -9.77 -14.32
CA ILE A 99 12.49 -10.18 -12.92
C ILE A 99 13.65 -11.12 -12.61
N LEU A 100 14.48 -10.73 -11.65
CA LEU A 100 15.68 -11.44 -11.26
C LEU A 100 15.42 -12.41 -10.10
N ASP A 101 14.52 -12.03 -9.20
CA ASP A 101 14.19 -12.78 -8.00
C ASP A 101 12.79 -12.41 -7.51
N GLU A 102 12.20 -13.31 -6.74
CA GLU A 102 10.90 -13.13 -6.09
C GLU A 102 10.93 -13.65 -4.66
N THR A 103 10.44 -12.83 -3.73
CA THR A 103 10.31 -13.19 -2.32
C THR A 103 8.86 -12.98 -1.88
N PRO A 104 8.13 -14.04 -1.48
CA PRO A 104 6.79 -13.90 -0.94
C PRO A 104 6.81 -13.23 0.45
N LEU A 105 5.85 -12.34 0.71
CA LEU A 105 5.70 -11.57 1.94
C LEU A 105 4.23 -11.63 2.41
N GLN A 106 3.83 -12.74 3.04
CA GLN A 106 2.41 -13.07 3.23
C GLN A 106 1.65 -13.12 1.90
N GLU A 107 0.58 -12.34 1.71
CA GLU A 107 -0.09 -12.19 0.39
C GLU A 107 0.47 -11.01 -0.43
N ALA A 108 1.46 -10.29 0.10
CA ALA A 108 2.32 -9.41 -0.68
C ALA A 108 3.54 -10.16 -1.21
N PHE A 109 4.31 -9.51 -2.06
CA PHE A 109 5.55 -10.07 -2.57
C PHE A 109 6.52 -8.98 -3.01
N LEU A 110 7.80 -9.31 -3.01
CA LEU A 110 8.89 -8.48 -3.49
C LEU A 110 9.42 -9.07 -4.79
N LEU A 111 9.60 -8.23 -5.80
CA LEU A 111 10.32 -8.56 -7.03
C LEU A 111 11.62 -7.77 -7.09
N LYS A 112 12.75 -8.45 -7.26
CA LYS A 112 14.00 -7.79 -7.68
C LYS A 112 13.99 -7.71 -9.20
N CYS A 113 14.14 -6.50 -9.73
CA CYS A 113 13.88 -6.20 -11.12
C CYS A 113 15.05 -5.46 -11.77
N ARG A 114 15.13 -5.55 -13.11
CA ARG A 114 16.09 -4.80 -13.93
C ARG A 114 15.39 -4.16 -15.13
N LEU A 115 15.62 -2.86 -15.34
CA LEU A 115 15.20 -2.13 -16.54
C LEU A 115 16.41 -1.50 -17.23
N GLY A 116 16.90 -2.15 -18.28
CA GLY A 116 18.17 -1.79 -18.91
C GLY A 116 19.34 -2.11 -17.97
N ASN A 117 20.10 -1.10 -17.58
CA ASN A 117 21.21 -1.19 -16.61
C ASN A 117 20.84 -0.79 -15.18
N ARG A 118 19.54 -0.66 -14.88
CA ARG A 118 19.06 -0.19 -13.57
C ARG A 118 18.38 -1.32 -12.82
N ASP A 119 18.98 -1.70 -11.72
CA ASP A 119 18.40 -2.63 -10.75
C ASP A 119 17.51 -1.87 -9.77
N PHE A 120 16.37 -2.47 -9.41
CA PHE A 120 15.43 -1.88 -8.46
C PHE A 120 14.58 -2.97 -7.79
N ASN A 121 14.04 -2.64 -6.63
CA ASN A 121 13.10 -3.48 -5.90
C ASN A 121 11.67 -2.98 -6.13
N LEU A 122 10.75 -3.91 -6.35
CA LEU A 122 9.32 -3.64 -6.45
C LEU A 122 8.57 -4.45 -5.38
N PHE A 123 8.17 -3.78 -4.31
CA PHE A 123 7.30 -4.33 -3.28
C PHE A 123 5.84 -4.20 -3.73
N CYS A 124 5.13 -5.32 -3.85
CA CYS A 124 3.77 -5.39 -4.37
C CYS A 124 2.80 -5.71 -3.23
N ASN A 125 1.96 -4.74 -2.88
CA ASN A 125 0.87 -4.90 -1.93
C ASN A 125 -0.48 -5.00 -2.64
N ILE A 126 -1.22 -6.06 -2.35
CA ILE A 126 -2.64 -6.16 -2.70
C ILE A 126 -3.45 -5.83 -1.44
N SER A 127 -4.13 -4.69 -1.47
CA SER A 127 -4.95 -4.19 -0.37
C SER A 127 -6.37 -4.73 -0.45
N GLY A 128 -6.95 -4.98 0.72
CA GLY A 128 -8.35 -5.36 0.86
C GLY A 128 -8.51 -6.87 0.97
N LEU A 129 -9.42 -7.26 1.85
CA LEU A 129 -9.78 -8.65 2.10
C LEU A 129 -10.45 -9.25 0.86
N THR A 130 -11.33 -8.46 0.24
CA THR A 130 -12.07 -8.81 -0.97
C THR A 130 -11.93 -7.74 -2.04
N ASN A 131 -11.98 -6.47 -1.67
CA ASN A 131 -12.07 -5.37 -2.64
C ASN A 131 -10.97 -4.32 -2.44
N CYS A 132 -10.96 -3.61 -1.32
CA CYS A 132 -10.11 -2.44 -1.16
C CYS A 132 -9.66 -2.23 0.29
N ILE A 133 -8.67 -1.36 0.48
CA ILE A 133 -8.04 -1.08 1.78
C ILE A 133 -9.04 -0.62 2.86
N GLU A 134 -10.18 -0.02 2.50
CA GLU A 134 -11.24 0.36 3.43
C GLU A 134 -11.79 -0.83 4.26
N GLU A 135 -11.75 -2.05 3.72
CA GLU A 135 -12.15 -3.26 4.45
C GLU A 135 -11.18 -3.58 5.58
N GLU A 136 -9.87 -3.42 5.33
CA GLU A 136 -8.83 -3.56 6.34
C GLU A 136 -8.94 -2.46 7.41
N LEU A 137 -9.34 -1.25 7.01
CA LEU A 137 -9.65 -0.18 7.95
C LEU A 137 -10.85 -0.53 8.84
N LEU A 138 -11.92 -1.13 8.30
CA LEU A 138 -13.03 -1.62 9.11
C LEU A 138 -12.57 -2.69 10.09
N LYS A 139 -11.72 -3.63 9.67
CA LYS A 139 -11.12 -4.62 10.58
C LYS A 139 -10.32 -3.95 11.70
N LEU A 140 -9.58 -2.88 11.42
CA LEU A 140 -8.92 -2.12 12.49
C LEU A 140 -9.94 -1.48 13.46
N ILE A 141 -11.02 -0.90 12.93
CA ILE A 141 -12.08 -0.27 13.75
C ILE A 141 -12.73 -1.33 14.65
N GLU A 142 -13.02 -2.50 14.10
CA GLU A 142 -13.54 -3.67 14.81
C GLU A 142 -12.64 -4.05 15.99
N LEU A 143 -11.34 -4.28 15.72
CA LEU A 143 -10.34 -4.63 16.73
C LEU A 143 -10.09 -3.54 17.77
N GLN A 144 -10.17 -2.27 17.37
CA GLN A 144 -9.89 -1.15 18.28
C GLN A 144 -11.08 -0.83 19.19
N LEU A 145 -12.30 -0.96 18.68
CA LEU A 145 -13.52 -0.68 19.43
C LEU A 145 -14.11 -1.91 20.11
N ASN A 146 -13.57 -3.10 19.82
CA ASN A 146 -14.08 -4.39 20.30
C ASN A 146 -15.58 -4.55 20.00
N ILE A 147 -15.94 -4.26 18.75
CA ILE A 147 -17.29 -4.44 18.19
C ILE A 147 -17.24 -5.55 17.14
N GLN A 148 -18.39 -5.97 16.63
CA GLN A 148 -18.49 -6.83 15.45
C GLN A 148 -18.99 -6.00 14.27
N ILE A 149 -18.36 -6.12 13.10
CA ILE A 149 -18.77 -5.41 11.89
C ILE A 149 -19.02 -6.42 10.78
N ASP A 150 -20.25 -6.45 10.27
CA ASP A 150 -20.57 -7.25 9.09
C ASP A 150 -20.08 -6.53 7.83
N LEU A 151 -19.04 -7.08 7.21
CA LEU A 151 -18.52 -6.55 5.94
C LEU A 151 -19.57 -6.72 4.84
N PRO A 152 -19.78 -5.69 3.99
CA PRO A 152 -20.70 -5.81 2.87
C PRO A 152 -20.26 -6.95 1.93
N PRO A 153 -21.22 -7.64 1.29
CA PRO A 153 -20.91 -8.79 0.45
C PRO A 153 -20.01 -8.40 -0.74
N ILE A 154 -19.19 -9.38 -1.15
CA ILE A 154 -18.33 -9.36 -2.35
C ILE A 154 -19.08 -8.75 -3.54
N ARG A 155 -18.40 -7.90 -4.32
CA ARG A 155 -18.66 -7.43 -5.72
C ARG A 155 -19.85 -8.03 -6.48
N ARG A 156 -21.05 -7.96 -5.92
CA ARG A 156 -22.27 -8.47 -6.56
C ARG A 156 -23.15 -7.31 -7.01
N ASP A 157 -23.11 -6.20 -6.29
CA ASP A 157 -23.94 -5.02 -6.58
C ASP A 157 -23.08 -3.75 -6.76
N GLY A 158 -23.44 -2.90 -7.72
CA GLY A 158 -22.73 -1.64 -8.02
C GLY A 158 -22.65 -0.63 -6.86
N ASN A 159 -23.37 -0.89 -5.76
CA ASN A 159 -23.48 -0.01 -4.59
C ASN A 159 -22.53 -0.37 -3.44
N TRP A 160 -21.68 -1.41 -3.57
CA TRP A 160 -20.84 -1.90 -2.49
C TRP A 160 -19.91 -0.82 -1.88
N ARG A 161 -19.37 0.10 -2.70
CA ARG A 161 -18.54 1.22 -2.19
C ARG A 161 -19.33 2.16 -1.30
N SER A 162 -20.59 2.45 -1.66
CA SER A 162 -21.47 3.30 -0.87
C SER A 162 -21.86 2.63 0.45
N GLN A 163 -22.11 1.32 0.42
CA GLN A 163 -22.38 0.53 1.64
C GLN A 163 -21.16 0.47 2.55
N LEU A 164 -19.97 0.21 2.01
CA LEU A 164 -18.72 0.18 2.76
C LEU A 164 -18.44 1.54 3.43
N LYS A 165 -18.64 2.62 2.69
CA LYS A 165 -18.53 3.98 3.22
C LYS A 165 -19.55 4.24 4.33
N ALA A 166 -20.82 3.84 4.15
CA ALA A 166 -21.86 4.01 5.15
C ALA A 166 -21.55 3.23 6.44
N GLU A 167 -21.01 2.01 6.32
CA GLU A 167 -20.62 1.22 7.48
C GLU A 167 -19.42 1.85 8.21
N ILE A 168 -18.43 2.38 7.49
CA ILE A 168 -17.34 3.17 8.10
C ILE A 168 -17.92 4.38 8.83
N ASP A 169 -18.77 5.17 8.19
CA ASP A 169 -19.32 6.41 8.74
C ASP A 169 -20.21 6.15 9.98
N LYS A 170 -20.89 5.00 10.04
CA LYS A 170 -21.67 4.53 11.21
C LYS A 170 -20.81 4.33 12.45
N HIS A 171 -19.59 3.81 12.29
CA HIS A 171 -18.70 3.50 13.42
C HIS A 171 -17.68 4.59 13.70
N ALA A 172 -17.20 5.28 12.68
CA ALA A 172 -16.14 6.28 12.82
C ALA A 172 -16.15 7.35 11.72
N ASN A 173 -16.38 8.60 12.12
CA ASN A 173 -16.06 9.75 11.28
C ASN A 173 -14.54 9.92 11.08
N ARG A 174 -14.14 10.80 10.15
CA ARG A 174 -12.72 11.07 9.83
C ARG A 174 -11.83 11.39 11.05
N LYS A 175 -12.33 12.16 12.03
CA LYS A 175 -11.58 12.48 13.25
C LYS A 175 -11.37 11.24 14.10
N LYS A 176 -12.41 10.43 14.27
CA LYS A 176 -12.37 9.17 15.01
C LYS A 176 -11.46 8.14 14.32
N ILE A 177 -11.49 8.03 12.99
CA ILE A 177 -10.58 7.18 12.20
C ILE A 177 -9.12 7.56 12.46
N LYS A 178 -8.78 8.86 12.38
CA LYS A 178 -7.42 9.33 12.66
C LYS A 178 -6.99 8.98 14.08
N ARG A 179 -7.89 9.10 15.07
CA ARG A 179 -7.64 8.72 16.46
C ARG A 179 -7.40 7.21 16.60
N ILE A 180 -8.29 6.39 16.03
CA ILE A 180 -8.19 4.92 16.00
C ILE A 180 -6.84 4.48 15.44
N LEU A 181 -6.43 5.02 14.29
CA LEU A 181 -5.12 4.71 13.69
C LEU A 181 -3.96 5.09 14.61
N ASN A 182 -3.99 6.29 15.21
CA ASN A 182 -2.90 6.74 16.08
C ASN A 182 -2.79 5.94 17.38
N GLU A 183 -3.91 5.49 17.94
CA GLU A 183 -3.98 4.71 19.19
C GLU A 183 -3.78 3.21 18.97
N ALA A 184 -3.92 2.72 17.73
CA ALA A 184 -3.71 1.32 17.41
C ALA A 184 -2.24 0.91 17.64
N GLY A 185 -2.02 -0.13 18.45
CA GLY A 185 -0.71 -0.73 18.67
C GLY A 185 -0.26 -1.64 17.52
N ARG A 186 1.00 -2.11 17.59
CA ARG A 186 1.66 -2.96 16.58
C ARG A 186 0.79 -4.16 16.18
N SER A 187 0.44 -4.99 17.17
CA SER A 187 -0.34 -6.22 16.95
C SER A 187 -1.67 -5.98 16.24
N LYS A 188 -2.40 -4.89 16.56
CA LYS A 188 -3.68 -4.58 15.90
C LYS A 188 -3.48 -4.11 14.46
N LEU A 189 -2.43 -3.33 14.19
CA LEU A 189 -2.10 -2.90 12.84
C LEU A 189 -1.63 -4.06 11.97
N GLU A 190 -0.79 -4.95 12.50
CA GLU A 190 -0.36 -6.18 11.83
C GLU A 190 -1.53 -7.11 11.55
N SER A 191 -2.50 -7.20 12.46
CA SER A 191 -3.72 -8.00 12.26
C SER A 191 -4.66 -7.42 11.21
N ALA A 192 -4.74 -6.08 11.12
CA ALA A 192 -5.64 -5.39 10.21
C ALA A 192 -5.05 -5.20 8.80
N PHE A 193 -3.76 -4.87 8.71
CA PHE A 193 -3.03 -4.57 7.47
C PHE A 193 -1.81 -5.49 7.30
N PRO A 194 -2.00 -6.83 7.27
CA PRO A 194 -0.90 -7.79 7.32
C PRO A 194 0.11 -7.61 6.18
N ASN A 195 -0.38 -7.40 4.95
CA ASN A 195 0.46 -7.28 3.76
C ASN A 195 1.33 -6.02 3.76
N LEU A 196 0.75 -4.87 4.11
CA LEU A 196 1.51 -3.63 4.27
C LEU A 196 2.55 -3.80 5.38
N CYS A 197 2.14 -4.30 6.54
CA CYS A 197 3.05 -4.51 7.67
C CYS A 197 4.22 -5.45 7.31
N ALA A 198 3.97 -6.51 6.55
CA ALA A 198 5.02 -7.41 6.06
C ALA A 198 6.04 -6.67 5.17
N ILE A 199 5.57 -5.85 4.21
CA ILE A 199 6.45 -5.04 3.36
C ILE A 199 7.27 -4.06 4.20
N PHE A 200 6.65 -3.37 5.16
CA PHE A 200 7.38 -2.39 5.98
C PHE A 200 8.35 -3.04 6.97
N SER A 201 8.06 -4.26 7.46
CA SER A 201 9.04 -5.05 8.24
C SER A 201 10.23 -5.45 7.37
N GLU A 202 9.97 -5.95 6.16
CA GLU A 202 11.03 -6.32 5.20
C GLU A 202 11.93 -5.12 4.86
N ILE A 203 11.33 -3.96 4.61
CA ILE A 203 12.07 -2.72 4.37
C ILE A 203 12.86 -2.30 5.63
N GLU A 204 12.28 -2.46 6.83
CA GLU A 204 12.95 -2.12 8.08
C GLU A 204 14.21 -2.96 8.27
N GLU A 205 14.12 -4.26 8.04
CA GLU A 205 15.14 -5.28 8.35
C GLU A 205 16.24 -5.42 7.28
N ASN A 206 15.88 -5.46 5.99
CA ASN A 206 16.80 -5.98 4.95
C ASN A 206 17.27 -4.96 3.92
N TYR A 207 16.66 -3.77 3.88
CA TYR A 207 16.97 -2.76 2.86
C TYR A 207 17.58 -1.50 3.49
N GLU A 208 18.89 -1.56 3.72
CA GLU A 208 19.75 -0.42 4.09
C GLU A 208 20.17 0.41 2.86
N ILE A 209 20.80 1.58 3.10
CA ILE A 209 21.22 2.57 2.08
C ILE A 209 22.45 2.08 1.31
#